data_AF-A0A7V1F715-F1
#
_entry.id   AF-A0A7V1F715-F1
#
_cell.length_a   1.000
_cell.length_b   1.000
_cell.length_c   1.000
_cell.angle_alpha   90.00
_cell.angle_beta   90.00
_cell.angle_gamma   90.00
#
_symmetry.space_group_name_H-M   'P 1'
#
loop_
_entity.id
_entity.type
_entity.pdbx_description
1 polymer ?
#
loop_
_entity_poly.entity_id
_entity_poly.type
_entity_poly.pdbx_seq_one_letter_code
_entity_poly.pdbx_strand_id
1 'polypeptide(L)'
;KIVPFTDNQRSALESVRQRIWKFYADLKLYKENPAQEKKIQLQDRFDEIFQEETCFVTLNLALKRLYKNKAELLLVLDRPEIPLHNNASETDIREYVKRRKVSGGTRSDAGRKCRDTFTSLKKTSRKLNISFWLYLNDRIGSLNAISLLDHLMRLRSPSSTF
;
A
#
# COMPACT_ATOMS: atom_id res chain seq x y z
N LYS A 1 -8.16 -17.30 -0.11
CA LYS A 1 -9.06 -17.28 -1.29
C LYS A 1 -10.37 -17.92 -0.85
N ILE A 2 -11.50 -17.23 -0.97
CA ILE A 2 -12.83 -17.78 -0.66
C ILE A 2 -13.29 -18.55 -1.90
N VAL A 3 -13.66 -19.82 -1.75
CA VAL A 3 -14.06 -20.69 -2.87
C VAL A 3 -15.52 -21.10 -2.64
N PRO A 4 -16.47 -20.71 -3.52
CA PRO A 4 -17.87 -21.13 -3.41
C PRO A 4 -18.06 -22.57 -3.92
N PHE A 5 -19.00 -23.29 -3.33
CA PHE A 5 -19.36 -24.67 -3.67
C PHE A 5 -20.72 -24.80 -4.34
N THR A 6 -21.60 -23.80 -4.19
CA THR A 6 -22.93 -23.75 -4.84
C THR A 6 -23.09 -22.49 -5.66
N ASP A 7 -24.03 -22.50 -6.61
CA ASP A 7 -24.32 -21.31 -7.42
C ASP A 7 -24.84 -20.15 -6.57
N ASN A 8 -25.64 -20.43 -5.53
CA ASN A 8 -26.09 -19.41 -4.57
C ASN A 8 -24.89 -18.74 -3.86
N GLN A 9 -23.89 -19.52 -3.45
CA GLN A 9 -22.67 -18.97 -2.83
C GLN A 9 -21.83 -18.17 -3.83
N ARG A 10 -21.77 -18.60 -5.11
CA ARG A 10 -21.06 -17.87 -6.16
C ARG A 10 -21.74 -16.52 -6.42
N SER A 11 -23.06 -16.50 -6.53
CA SER A 11 -23.86 -15.27 -6.70
C SER A 11 -23.70 -14.31 -5.52
N ALA A 12 -23.74 -14.82 -4.28
CA ALA A 12 -23.49 -14.00 -3.10
C ALA A 12 -22.09 -13.38 -3.10
N LEU A 13 -21.06 -14.18 -3.43
CA LEU A 13 -19.68 -13.71 -3.50
C LEU A 13 -19.48 -12.63 -4.57
N GLU A 14 -20.03 -12.81 -5.77
CA GLU A 14 -19.90 -11.82 -6.85
C GLU A 14 -20.69 -10.54 -6.56
N SER A 15 -21.89 -10.65 -5.98
CA SER A 15 -22.69 -9.50 -5.55
C SER A 15 -21.92 -8.62 -4.55
N VAL A 16 -21.43 -9.24 -3.47
CA VAL A 16 -20.63 -8.53 -2.44
C VAL A 16 -19.36 -7.94 -3.05
N ARG A 17 -18.66 -8.68 -3.92
CA ARG A 17 -17.47 -8.17 -4.61
C ARG A 17 -17.79 -6.93 -5.45
N GLN A 18 -18.90 -6.94 -6.19
CA GLN A 18 -19.30 -5.80 -7.00
C GLN A 18 -19.62 -4.57 -6.12
N ARG A 19 -20.30 -4.78 -4.99
CA ARG A 19 -20.58 -3.70 -4.01
C ARG A 19 -19.29 -3.10 -3.46
N ILE A 20 -18.31 -3.93 -3.08
CA ILE A 20 -17.00 -3.48 -2.61
C ILE A 20 -16.25 -2.70 -3.69
N TRP A 21 -16.28 -3.13 -4.95
CA TRP A 21 -15.63 -2.39 -6.04
C TRP A 21 -16.27 -1.02 -6.30
N LYS A 22 -17.60 -0.94 -6.28
CA LYS A 22 -18.32 0.33 -6.36
C LYS A 22 -17.94 1.25 -5.20
N PHE A 23 -17.96 0.72 -3.98
CA PHE A 23 -17.54 1.45 -2.78
C PHE A 23 -16.10 1.99 -2.89
N TYR A 24 -15.17 1.18 -3.39
CA TYR A 24 -13.80 1.60 -3.62
C TYR A 24 -13.67 2.70 -4.68
N ALA A 25 -14.46 2.64 -5.76
CA ALA A 25 -14.51 3.71 -6.75
C ALA A 25 -15.03 5.02 -6.14
N ASP A 26 -16.05 4.95 -5.28
CA ASP A 26 -16.59 6.11 -4.59
C ASP A 26 -15.58 6.72 -3.60
N LEU A 27 -14.78 5.89 -2.91
CA LEU A 27 -13.67 6.37 -2.08
C LEU A 27 -12.61 7.13 -2.89
N LYS A 28 -12.32 6.69 -4.12
CA LYS A 28 -11.43 7.44 -5.01
C LYS A 28 -12.01 8.79 -5.39
N LEU A 29 -13.30 8.85 -5.72
CA LEU A 29 -13.96 10.13 -6.04
C LEU A 29 -14.03 11.07 -4.83
N TYR A 30 -14.25 10.53 -3.64
CA TYR A 30 -14.22 11.31 -2.40
C TYR A 30 -12.85 11.96 -2.18
N LYS A 31 -11.76 11.25 -2.45
CA LYS A 31 -10.41 11.77 -2.28
C LYS A 31 -10.14 13.03 -3.12
N GLU A 32 -10.70 13.10 -4.33
CA GLU A 32 -10.55 14.26 -5.22
C GLU A 32 -11.43 15.44 -4.79
N ASN A 33 -12.58 15.18 -4.17
CA ASN A 33 -13.50 16.23 -3.69
C ASN A 33 -14.18 15.83 -2.37
N PRO A 34 -13.47 16.00 -1.23
CA PRO A 34 -13.99 15.62 0.09
C PRO A 34 -15.17 16.49 0.49
N ALA A 35 -16.28 15.87 0.88
CA ALA A 35 -17.45 16.56 1.38
C ALA A 35 -18.01 15.83 2.60
N GLN A 36 -18.42 16.59 3.62
CA GLN A 36 -18.88 16.02 4.88
C GLN A 36 -20.09 15.10 4.72
N GLU A 37 -21.01 15.45 3.82
CA GLU A 37 -22.19 14.62 3.52
C GLU A 37 -21.78 13.28 2.88
N LYS A 38 -20.87 13.31 1.90
CA LYS A 38 -20.34 12.09 1.27
C LYS A 38 -19.58 11.20 2.26
N LYS A 39 -18.89 11.82 3.23
CA LYS A 39 -18.17 11.08 4.28
C LYS A 39 -19.14 10.22 5.10
N ILE A 40 -20.26 10.79 5.53
CA ILE A 40 -21.30 10.07 6.30
C ILE A 40 -21.89 8.95 5.42
N GLN A 41 -22.28 9.28 4.18
CA GLN A 41 -22.82 8.28 3.23
C GLN A 41 -21.86 7.09 2.99
N LEU A 42 -20.55 7.34 2.91
CA LEU A 42 -19.55 6.30 2.77
C LEU A 42 -19.37 5.47 4.04
N GLN A 43 -19.49 6.07 5.23
CA GLN A 43 -19.46 5.33 6.49
C GLN A 43 -20.66 4.39 6.62
N ASP A 44 -21.85 4.86 6.27
CA ASP A 44 -23.09 4.07 6.33
C ASP A 44 -23.07 2.94 5.31
N ARG A 45 -22.68 3.23 4.05
CA ARG A 45 -22.53 2.21 3.02
C ARG A 45 -21.48 1.16 3.36
N PHE A 46 -20.43 1.53 4.10
CA PHE A 46 -19.48 0.54 4.62
C PHE A 46 -20.18 -0.41 5.61
N ASP A 47 -20.95 0.12 6.57
CA ASP A 47 -21.70 -0.72 7.51
C ASP A 47 -22.65 -1.67 6.78
N GLU A 48 -23.42 -1.17 5.81
CA GLU A 48 -24.35 -1.96 5.01
C GLU A 48 -23.68 -3.12 4.25
N ILE A 49 -22.48 -2.93 3.72
CA ILE A 49 -21.77 -3.96 2.93
C ILE A 49 -21.17 -5.02 3.86
N PHE A 50 -20.54 -4.58 4.95
CA PHE A 50 -19.71 -5.45 5.78
C PHE A 50 -20.48 -6.11 6.94
N GLN A 51 -21.68 -5.62 7.27
CA GLN A 51 -22.59 -6.26 8.23
C GLN A 51 -23.65 -7.14 7.56
N GLU A 52 -23.76 -7.14 6.23
CA GLU A 52 -24.70 -8.00 5.50
C GLU A 52 -24.45 -9.48 5.79
N GLU A 53 -25.52 -10.22 6.05
CA GLU A 53 -25.47 -11.67 6.18
C GLU A 53 -25.94 -12.34 4.87
N THR A 54 -25.05 -13.11 4.27
CA THR A 54 -25.34 -13.89 3.06
C THR A 54 -25.60 -15.36 3.40
N CYS A 55 -26.03 -16.14 2.40
CA CYS A 55 -26.12 -17.60 2.51
C CYS A 55 -24.76 -18.32 2.65
N PHE A 56 -23.63 -17.58 2.66
CA PHE A 56 -22.28 -18.13 2.68
C PHE A 56 -21.51 -17.76 3.94
N VAL A 57 -21.46 -18.67 4.91
CA VAL A 57 -20.83 -18.45 6.23
C VAL A 57 -19.37 -17.99 6.13
N THR A 58 -18.56 -18.58 5.24
CA THR A 58 -17.16 -18.19 5.06
C THR A 58 -17.02 -16.75 4.58
N LEU A 59 -17.94 -16.28 3.72
CA LEU A 59 -17.99 -14.89 3.28
C LEU A 59 -18.38 -13.96 4.44
N ASN A 60 -19.42 -14.32 5.19
CA ASN A 60 -19.87 -13.52 6.36
C ASN A 60 -18.75 -13.37 7.40
N LEU A 61 -17.98 -14.44 7.66
CA LEU A 61 -16.82 -14.38 8.56
C LEU A 61 -15.71 -13.46 8.03
N ALA A 62 -15.48 -13.43 6.72
CA ALA A 62 -14.52 -12.53 6.12
C ALA A 62 -14.97 -11.06 6.21
N LEU A 63 -16.25 -10.79 5.93
CA LEU A 63 -16.84 -9.46 6.07
C LEU A 63 -16.77 -8.96 7.51
N LYS A 64 -17.15 -9.79 8.49
CA LYS A 64 -17.02 -9.48 9.93
C LYS A 64 -15.58 -9.19 10.35
N ARG A 65 -14.59 -9.88 9.78
CA ARG A 65 -13.16 -9.58 10.05
C ARG A 65 -12.73 -8.23 9.48
N LEU A 66 -13.14 -7.91 8.25
CA LEU A 66 -12.84 -6.61 7.63
C LEU A 66 -13.54 -5.47 8.36
N TYR A 67 -14.77 -5.70 8.82
CA TYR A 67 -15.55 -4.76 9.61
C TYR A 67 -14.81 -4.30 10.87
N LYS A 68 -14.13 -5.21 11.57
CA LYS A 68 -13.34 -4.88 12.77
C LYS A 68 -12.23 -3.86 12.51
N ASN A 69 -11.77 -3.73 11.26
CA ASN A 69 -10.75 -2.78 10.85
C ASN A 69 -11.35 -1.51 10.20
N LYS A 70 -12.65 -1.21 10.42
CA LYS A 70 -13.35 -0.06 9.82
C LYS A 70 -12.57 1.25 9.98
N ALA A 71 -12.06 1.53 11.18
CA ALA A 71 -11.32 2.76 11.46
C ALA A 71 -10.07 2.90 10.58
N GLU A 72 -9.33 1.82 10.36
CA GLU A 72 -8.14 1.81 9.50
C GLU A 72 -8.52 1.89 8.02
N LEU A 73 -9.53 1.14 7.60
CA LEU A 73 -9.97 1.07 6.20
C LEU A 73 -10.64 2.37 5.72
N LEU A 74 -11.23 3.14 6.63
CA LEU A 74 -11.86 4.43 6.34
C LEU A 74 -11.03 5.64 6.74
N LEU A 75 -9.77 5.47 7.14
CA LEU A 75 -8.87 6.58 7.54
C LEU A 75 -8.74 7.66 6.45
N VAL A 76 -8.88 7.28 5.18
CA VAL A 76 -8.89 8.21 4.03
C VAL A 76 -10.02 9.25 4.11
N LEU A 77 -11.10 8.97 4.85
CA LEU A 77 -12.19 9.92 5.03
C LEU A 77 -11.79 11.09 5.93
N ASP A 78 -10.84 10.88 6.84
CA ASP A 78 -10.23 11.91 7.68
C ASP A 78 -8.97 12.50 7.05
N ARG A 79 -8.24 11.69 6.28
CA ARG A 79 -6.96 12.04 5.66
C ARG A 79 -6.95 11.72 4.17
N PRO A 80 -7.61 12.51 3.31
CA PRO A 80 -7.71 12.23 1.88
C PRO A 80 -6.35 12.11 1.19
N GLU A 81 -5.31 12.76 1.70
CA GLU A 81 -3.95 12.71 1.13
C GLU A 81 -3.34 11.30 1.12
N ILE A 82 -3.74 10.42 2.05
CA ILE A 82 -3.13 9.08 2.16
C ILE A 82 -3.56 8.16 1.00
N PRO A 83 -2.68 7.26 0.52
CA PRO A 83 -3.07 6.25 -0.46
C PRO A 83 -4.14 5.28 0.08
N LEU A 84 -5.12 4.93 -0.75
CA LEU A 84 -6.15 3.92 -0.42
C LEU A 84 -5.60 2.48 -0.34
N HIS A 85 -4.39 2.25 -0.83
CA HIS A 85 -3.76 0.95 -0.89
C HIS A 85 -2.27 1.05 -0.60
N ASN A 86 -1.70 -0.04 -0.11
CA ASN A 86 -0.30 -0.18 0.27
C ASN A 86 0.61 -0.64 -0.90
N ASN A 87 0.13 -0.65 -2.15
CA ASN A 87 0.87 -1.18 -3.32
C ASN A 87 2.32 -0.65 -3.45
N ALA A 88 2.54 0.63 -3.16
CA ALA A 88 3.87 1.24 -3.17
C ALA A 88 4.78 0.61 -2.11
N SER A 89 4.29 0.51 -0.87
CA SER A 89 4.99 -0.14 0.24
C SER A 89 5.27 -1.62 -0.04
N GLU A 90 4.30 -2.34 -0.62
CA GLU A 90 4.48 -3.75 -1.03
C GLU A 90 5.56 -3.90 -2.10
N THR A 91 5.58 -2.99 -3.08
CA THR A 91 6.59 -2.95 -4.14
C THR A 91 7.99 -2.70 -3.58
N ASP A 92 8.10 -1.81 -2.60
CA ASP A 92 9.36 -1.49 -1.94
C ASP A 92 9.94 -2.71 -1.21
N ILE A 93 9.12 -3.45 -0.46
CA ILE A 93 9.58 -4.64 0.30
C ILE A 93 9.77 -5.90 -0.57
N ARG A 94 9.18 -5.95 -1.77
CA ARG A 94 9.17 -7.15 -2.63
C ARG A 94 10.57 -7.66 -2.95
N GLU A 95 11.51 -6.76 -3.21
CA GLU A 95 12.91 -7.10 -3.50
C GLU A 95 13.57 -7.81 -2.32
N TYR A 96 13.36 -7.27 -1.11
CA TYR A 96 13.83 -7.87 0.14
C TYR A 96 13.24 -9.27 0.36
N VAL A 97 11.93 -9.41 0.21
CA VAL A 97 11.23 -10.70 0.41
C VAL A 97 11.73 -11.75 -0.57
N LYS A 98 11.89 -11.40 -1.85
CA LYS A 98 12.46 -12.29 -2.87
C LYS A 98 13.88 -12.72 -2.52
N ARG A 99 14.75 -11.76 -2.16
CA ARG A 99 16.15 -12.07 -1.83
C ARG A 99 16.24 -12.98 -0.61
N ARG A 100 15.45 -12.71 0.43
CA ARG A 100 15.38 -13.56 1.64
C ARG A 100 14.94 -14.98 1.30
N LYS A 101 13.91 -15.14 0.45
CA LYS A 101 13.41 -16.45 0.03
C LYS A 101 14.50 -17.29 -0.67
N VAL A 102 15.34 -16.66 -1.48
CA VAL A 102 16.42 -17.35 -2.22
C VAL A 102 17.66 -17.61 -1.35
N SER A 103 18.04 -16.66 -0.49
CA SER A 103 19.30 -16.70 0.26
C SER A 103 19.20 -17.27 1.67
N GLY A 104 17.99 -17.51 2.19
CA GLY A 104 17.78 -17.91 3.59
C GLY A 104 17.98 -16.76 4.59
N GLY A 105 18.17 -15.52 4.13
CA GLY A 105 18.41 -14.35 4.98
C GLY A 105 19.89 -14.02 5.14
N THR A 106 20.22 -13.31 6.23
CA THR A 106 21.58 -12.83 6.51
C THR A 106 22.20 -13.64 7.65
N ARG A 107 23.48 -14.03 7.49
CA ARG A 107 24.21 -14.84 8.47
C ARG A 107 24.94 -14.03 9.56
N SER A 108 25.00 -12.71 9.42
CA SER A 108 25.65 -11.81 10.37
C SER A 108 25.01 -10.41 10.36
N ASP A 109 25.22 -9.67 11.44
CA ASP A 109 24.82 -8.26 11.53
C ASP A 109 25.47 -7.39 10.47
N ALA A 110 26.76 -7.60 10.21
CA ALA A 110 27.49 -6.88 9.17
C ALA A 110 26.87 -7.13 7.78
N GLY A 111 26.54 -8.39 7.47
CA GLY A 111 25.89 -8.75 6.20
C GLY A 111 24.49 -8.14 6.07
N ARG A 112 23.73 -8.08 7.17
CA ARG A 112 22.42 -7.40 7.22
C ARG A 112 22.56 -5.90 6.98
N LYS A 113 23.43 -5.22 7.72
CA LYS A 113 23.70 -3.78 7.55
C LYS A 113 24.13 -3.45 6.12
N CYS A 114 25.05 -4.22 5.55
CA CYS A 114 25.50 -4.06 4.17
C CYS A 114 24.32 -4.16 3.19
N ARG A 115 23.57 -5.27 3.22
CA ARG A 115 22.41 -5.48 2.33
C ARG A 115 21.39 -4.36 2.45
N ASP A 116 21.01 -3.99 3.67
CA ASP A 116 19.94 -3.02 3.92
C ASP A 116 20.38 -1.63 3.44
N THR A 117 21.64 -1.25 3.68
CA THR A 117 22.23 0.00 3.19
C THR A 117 22.23 0.06 1.65
N PHE A 118 22.78 -0.96 0.98
CA PHE A 118 22.83 -0.98 -0.49
C PHE A 118 21.45 -1.06 -1.13
N THR A 119 20.50 -1.78 -0.51
CA THR A 119 19.11 -1.82 -0.97
C THR A 119 18.48 -0.44 -0.85
N SER A 120 18.67 0.25 0.28
CA SER A 120 18.19 1.62 0.48
C SER A 120 18.77 2.58 -0.56
N LEU A 121 20.10 2.61 -0.74
CA LEU A 121 20.76 3.46 -1.74
C LEU A 121 20.24 3.21 -3.16
N LYS A 122 20.10 1.95 -3.55
CA LYS A 122 19.59 1.55 -4.86
C LYS A 122 18.14 1.99 -5.08
N LYS A 123 17.28 1.78 -4.08
CA LYS A 123 15.86 2.15 -4.15
C LYS A 123 15.72 3.68 -4.23
N THR A 124 16.42 4.42 -3.39
CA THR A 124 16.38 5.89 -3.38
C THR A 124 16.92 6.47 -4.68
N SER A 125 18.04 5.96 -5.19
CA SER A 125 18.58 6.38 -6.49
C SER A 125 17.55 6.20 -7.61
N ARG A 126 16.89 5.03 -7.66
CA ARG A 126 15.84 4.74 -8.65
C ARG A 126 14.62 5.65 -8.50
N LYS A 127 14.14 5.89 -7.28
CA LYS A 127 13.03 6.83 -7.01
C LYS A 127 13.37 8.26 -7.45
N LEU A 128 14.65 8.62 -7.40
CA LEU A 128 15.17 9.90 -7.87
C LEU A 128 15.56 9.88 -9.36
N ASN A 129 15.26 8.83 -10.13
CA ASN A 129 15.67 8.69 -11.53
C ASN A 129 17.20 8.85 -11.74
N ILE A 130 17.99 8.41 -10.77
CA ILE A 130 19.45 8.39 -10.82
C ILE A 130 19.92 6.95 -10.97
N SER A 131 20.89 6.74 -11.86
CA SER A 131 21.55 5.43 -11.96
C SER A 131 22.29 5.13 -10.66
N PHE A 132 21.88 4.05 -9.99
CA PHE A 132 22.55 3.57 -8.78
C PHE A 132 24.05 3.32 -9.01
N TRP A 133 24.43 2.80 -10.18
CA TRP A 133 25.84 2.56 -10.51
C TRP A 133 26.63 3.85 -10.67
N LEU A 134 26.06 4.86 -11.33
CA LEU A 134 26.72 6.17 -11.44
C LEU A 134 26.86 6.83 -10.06
N TYR A 135 25.81 6.76 -9.23
CA TYR A 135 25.86 7.27 -7.86
C TYR A 135 26.92 6.55 -7.02
N LEU A 136 27.02 5.23 -7.12
CA LEU A 136 28.00 4.46 -6.39
C LEU A 136 29.44 4.80 -6.81
N ASN A 137 29.69 4.90 -8.12
CA ASN A 137 31.00 5.29 -8.66
C ASN A 137 31.37 6.72 -8.29
N ASP A 138 30.42 7.65 -8.29
CA ASP A 138 30.61 9.04 -7.86
C ASP A 138 31.07 9.13 -6.39
N ARG A 139 30.49 8.28 -5.53
CA ARG A 139 30.86 8.20 -4.10
C ARG A 139 32.21 7.52 -3.88
N ILE A 140 32.47 6.40 -4.55
CA ILE A 140 33.74 5.67 -4.43
C ILE A 140 34.89 6.51 -4.99
N GLY A 141 34.68 7.16 -6.14
CA GLY A 141 35.67 8.02 -6.78
C GLY A 141 35.81 9.41 -6.15
N SER A 142 35.03 9.73 -5.11
CA SER A 142 35.00 11.05 -4.45
C SER A 142 34.80 12.23 -5.41
N LEU A 143 34.09 11.98 -6.52
CA LEU A 143 33.86 12.97 -7.59
C LEU A 143 32.87 14.05 -7.14
N ASN A 144 31.92 13.68 -6.27
CA ASN A 144 30.87 14.57 -5.74
C ASN A 144 30.07 15.32 -6.82
N ALA A 145 29.97 14.76 -8.02
CA ALA A 145 29.26 15.35 -9.15
C ALA A 145 27.74 15.17 -9.02
N ILE A 146 27.30 14.10 -8.37
CA ILE A 146 25.89 13.88 -8.04
C ILE A 146 25.68 14.36 -6.60
N SER A 147 24.67 15.20 -6.34
CA SER A 147 24.34 15.62 -4.97
C SER A 147 23.97 14.42 -4.08
N LEU A 148 24.13 14.57 -2.77
CA LEU A 148 23.71 13.55 -1.81
C LEU A 148 22.22 13.22 -1.97
N LEU A 149 21.86 11.93 -1.82
CA LEU A 149 20.49 11.48 -2.05
C LEU A 149 19.49 12.15 -1.08
N ASP A 150 19.89 12.42 0.15
CA ASP A 150 19.04 13.08 1.15
C ASP A 150 18.72 14.53 0.75
N HIS A 151 19.70 15.26 0.23
CA HIS A 151 19.50 16.60 -0.31
C HIS A 151 18.52 16.57 -1.49
N LEU A 152 18.72 15.63 -2.43
CA LEU A 152 17.83 15.45 -3.57
C LEU A 152 16.41 15.02 -3.18
N MET A 153 16.28 14.21 -2.12
CA MET A 153 14.98 13.85 -1.56
C MET A 153 14.26 15.09 -1.04
N ARG A 154 14.93 15.93 -0.24
CA ARG A 154 14.35 17.16 0.30
C ARG A 154 13.89 18.13 -0.79
N LEU A 155 14.68 18.27 -1.86
CA LEU A 155 14.33 19.11 -3.00
C LEU A 155 13.10 18.62 -3.79
N ARG A 156 12.84 17.30 -3.79
CA ARG A 156 11.74 16.69 -4.56
C ARG A 156 10.53 16.33 -3.71
N SER A 157 10.65 16.38 -2.40
CA SER A 157 9.50 16.31 -1.51
C SER A 157 8.61 17.53 -1.80
N PRO A 158 7.32 17.36 -2.11
CA PRO A 158 6.42 18.50 -2.15
C PRO A 158 6.50 19.21 -0.79
N SER A 159 6.58 20.55 -0.82
CA SER A 159 6.47 21.36 0.40
C SER A 159 5.24 20.88 1.14
N SER A 160 5.44 20.31 2.32
CA SER A 160 4.34 19.87 3.16
C SER A 160 3.64 21.13 3.67
N THR A 161 2.71 21.66 2.89
CA THR A 161 1.67 22.56 3.39
C THR A 161 0.79 21.70 4.28
N PHE A 162 1.21 21.61 5.55
CA PHE A 162 0.32 21.29 6.65
C PHE A 162 -0.63 22.46 6.87
#